data_AF-A0A1V6KGA1-F1
#
_entry.id   AF-A0A1V6KGA1-F1
#
_cell.length_a   1.000
_cell.length_b   1.000
_cell.length_c   1.000
_cell.angle_alpha   90.00
_cell.angle_beta   90.00
_cell.angle_gamma   90.00
#
_symmetry.space_group_name_H-M   'P 1'
#
loop_
_entity.id
_entity.type
_entity.pdbx_description
1 polymer ?
#
loop_
_entity_poly.entity_id
_entity_poly.type
_entity_poly.pdbx_seq_one_letter_code
_entity_poly.pdbx_strand_id
1 'polypeptide(L)'
;MVITNNKKLYLRSEWYSDHGHDHNPKVSRALEGRTILGFNYRMNELQGAVGLAQLRKLDYIVAEQKKNKAVIKEALARVPGVKFRTLPDPAGDSATFLAFNLPEEKEALKFQKLLSAGGLDTTCYKNNKWHYVPNWEHFLAFSTANSKKYPFADKANKGRVKYSRKSIPFAEDILSRTLVMGIAVRMSGERLGAITKAIENAAKNM
;
A
#
# COMPACT_ATOMS: atom_id res chain seq x y z
N MET A 1 0.24 -13.11 6.71
CA MET A 1 0.52 -13.05 8.16
C MET A 1 -0.67 -12.40 8.84
N VAL A 2 -1.23 -13.02 9.87
CA VAL A 2 -2.25 -12.42 10.74
C VAL A 2 -1.61 -12.23 12.11
N ILE A 3 -1.64 -11.02 12.65
CA ILE A 3 -1.16 -10.70 14.00
C ILE A 3 -2.34 -10.22 14.85
N THR A 4 -2.42 -10.69 16.08
CA THR A 4 -3.50 -10.31 17.01
C THR A 4 -3.11 -10.65 18.44
N ASN A 5 -3.56 -9.85 19.40
CA ASN A 5 -3.46 -10.16 20.83
C ASN A 5 -4.63 -11.04 21.31
N ASN A 6 -5.59 -11.38 20.44
CA ASN A 6 -6.74 -12.22 20.78
C ASN A 6 -6.48 -13.68 20.38
N LYS A 7 -6.27 -14.55 21.37
CA LYS A 7 -6.01 -15.97 21.16
C LYS A 7 -7.10 -16.69 20.35
N LYS A 8 -8.37 -16.35 20.55
CA LYS A 8 -9.48 -16.97 19.80
C LYS A 8 -9.41 -16.61 18.32
N LEU A 9 -9.04 -15.37 17.98
CA LEU A 9 -8.86 -14.95 16.59
C LEU A 9 -7.62 -15.59 15.96
N TYR A 10 -6.51 -15.64 16.70
CA TYR A 10 -5.29 -16.33 16.27
C TYR A 10 -5.57 -17.78 15.87
N LEU A 11 -6.18 -18.56 16.76
CA LEU A 11 -6.51 -19.97 16.51
C LEU A 11 -7.47 -20.13 15.31
N ARG A 12 -8.51 -19.29 15.22
CA ARG A 12 -9.43 -19.34 14.07
C ARG A 12 -8.74 -19.04 12.75
N SER A 13 -7.81 -18.07 12.71
CA SER A 13 -7.05 -17.74 11.51
C SER A 13 -6.08 -18.85 11.12
N GLU A 14 -5.42 -19.43 12.12
CA GLU A 14 -4.50 -20.55 11.97
C GLU A 14 -5.24 -21.78 11.39
N TRP A 15 -6.34 -22.23 12.03
CA TRP A 15 -7.14 -23.35 11.54
C TRP A 15 -7.67 -23.12 10.13
N TYR A 16 -8.23 -21.94 9.86
CA TYR A 16 -8.78 -21.61 8.54
C TYR A 16 -7.72 -21.65 7.43
N SER A 17 -6.47 -21.33 7.75
CA SER A 17 -5.36 -21.34 6.78
C SER A 17 -4.80 -22.72 6.47
N ASP A 18 -5.17 -23.74 7.27
CA ASP A 18 -4.77 -25.13 7.07
C ASP A 18 -5.96 -26.09 7.17
N HIS A 19 -6.97 -25.92 6.31
CA HIS A 19 -8.11 -26.85 6.16
C HIS A 19 -8.96 -27.10 7.42
N GLY A 20 -8.78 -26.33 8.49
CA GLY A 20 -9.46 -26.52 9.77
C GLY A 20 -8.68 -27.32 10.81
N HIS A 21 -7.47 -27.76 10.50
CA HIS A 21 -6.61 -28.52 11.41
C HIS A 21 -6.38 -27.76 12.72
N ASP A 22 -6.61 -28.41 13.87
CA ASP A 22 -6.44 -27.79 15.20
C ASP A 22 -4.99 -27.80 15.72
N HIS A 23 -4.08 -28.45 14.98
CA HIS A 23 -2.65 -28.58 15.28
C HIS A 23 -2.36 -29.07 16.71
N ASN A 24 -3.19 -29.98 17.21
CA ASN A 24 -2.96 -30.60 18.51
C ASN A 24 -1.69 -31.47 18.47
N PRO A 25 -0.61 -31.11 19.20
CA PRO A 25 0.66 -31.82 19.12
C PRO A 25 0.65 -33.21 19.77
N LYS A 26 -0.47 -33.60 20.41
CA LYS A 26 -0.61 -34.89 21.10
C LYS A 26 -1.03 -36.04 20.18
N VAL A 27 -1.43 -35.74 18.95
CA VAL A 27 -1.89 -36.73 17.97
C VAL A 27 -1.16 -36.55 16.65
N SER A 28 -1.18 -37.57 15.80
CA SER A 28 -0.66 -37.42 14.43
C SER A 28 -1.54 -36.49 13.62
N ARG A 29 -0.99 -35.86 12.58
CA ARG A 29 -1.70 -34.91 11.72
C ARG A 29 -3.03 -35.44 11.18
N ALA A 30 -3.08 -36.71 10.81
CA ALA A 30 -4.30 -37.34 10.28
C ALA A 30 -5.43 -37.48 11.34
N LEU A 31 -5.07 -37.41 12.62
CA LEU A 31 -5.96 -37.56 13.77
C LEU A 31 -6.30 -36.22 14.44
N GLU A 32 -5.78 -35.10 13.93
CA GLU A 32 -6.12 -33.76 14.41
C GLU A 32 -7.62 -33.46 14.27
N GLY A 33 -8.10 -32.58 15.17
CA GLY A 33 -9.46 -32.06 15.12
C GLY A 33 -9.66 -31.14 13.93
N ARG A 34 -10.93 -30.93 13.55
CA ARG A 34 -11.34 -30.11 12.40
C ARG A 34 -12.65 -29.39 12.65
N THR A 35 -12.57 -28.30 13.42
CA THR A 35 -13.75 -27.61 13.98
C THR A 35 -14.43 -26.66 12.98
N ILE A 36 -13.74 -26.25 11.92
CA ILE A 36 -14.25 -25.38 10.86
C ILE A 36 -13.74 -25.83 9.49
N LEU A 37 -14.45 -25.47 8.42
CA LEU A 37 -13.89 -25.56 7.07
C LEU A 37 -12.83 -24.48 6.87
N GLY A 38 -11.76 -24.83 6.16
CA GLY A 38 -10.67 -23.92 5.82
C GLY A 38 -10.18 -24.10 4.38
N PHE A 39 -9.13 -23.37 4.05
CA PHE A 39 -8.42 -23.42 2.77
C PHE A 39 -6.96 -23.80 3.01
N ASN A 40 -6.19 -23.90 1.93
CA ASN A 40 -4.73 -24.00 2.02
C ASN A 40 -4.10 -22.63 1.75
N TYR A 41 -3.67 -21.96 2.81
CA TYR A 41 -2.86 -20.75 2.75
C TYR A 41 -1.53 -20.93 3.50
N ARG A 42 -1.07 -22.18 3.64
CA ARG A 42 0.19 -22.49 4.31
C ARG A 42 1.36 -21.81 3.58
N MET A 43 2.22 -21.18 4.36
CA MET A 43 3.52 -20.73 3.89
C MET A 43 4.46 -21.94 3.84
N ASN A 44 5.25 -22.07 2.78
CA ASN A 44 6.25 -23.13 2.74
C ASN A 44 7.51 -22.75 3.55
N GLU A 45 8.30 -23.75 3.93
CA GLU A 45 9.51 -23.56 4.75
C GLU A 45 10.53 -22.61 4.12
N LEU A 46 10.69 -22.62 2.79
CA LEU A 46 11.62 -21.73 2.08
C LEU A 46 11.20 -20.27 2.19
N GLN A 47 9.90 -19.98 2.01
CA GLN A 47 9.33 -18.65 2.20
C GLN A 47 9.46 -18.21 3.67
N GLY A 48 9.23 -19.12 4.61
CA GLY A 48 9.43 -18.88 6.04
C GLY A 48 10.88 -18.50 6.38
N ALA A 49 11.84 -19.24 5.84
CA ALA A 49 13.27 -18.98 6.03
C ALA A 49 13.70 -17.62 5.46
N VAL A 50 13.25 -17.28 4.25
CA VAL A 50 13.51 -15.97 3.64
C VAL A 50 12.86 -14.85 4.47
N GLY A 51 11.61 -15.04 4.90
CA GLY A 51 10.89 -14.09 5.76
C GLY A 51 11.62 -13.83 7.07
N LEU A 52 12.10 -14.89 7.74
CA LEU A 52 12.86 -14.79 8.98
C LEU A 52 14.17 -14.03 8.80
N ALA A 53 14.89 -14.28 7.71
CA ALA A 53 16.13 -13.56 7.38
C ALA A 53 15.89 -12.08 7.06
N GLN A 54 14.76 -11.73 6.43
CA GLN A 54 14.37 -10.34 6.16
C GLN A 54 13.90 -9.62 7.42
N LEU A 55 13.12 -10.29 8.28
CA LEU A 55 12.60 -9.69 9.52
C LEU A 55 13.74 -9.26 10.46
N ARG A 56 14.84 -10.03 10.52
CA ARG A 56 16.07 -9.67 11.24
C ARG A 56 16.72 -8.36 10.76
N LYS A 57 16.37 -7.87 9.56
CA LYS A 57 16.89 -6.64 8.95
C LYS A 57 15.89 -5.48 9.01
N LEU A 58 14.74 -5.65 9.67
CA LEU A 58 13.65 -4.67 9.64
C LEU A 58 14.10 -3.28 10.12
N ASP A 59 14.83 -3.21 11.22
CA ASP A 59 15.30 -1.94 11.78
C ASP A 59 16.22 -1.19 10.81
N TYR A 60 17.15 -1.91 10.16
CA TYR A 60 18.01 -1.37 9.11
C TYR A 60 17.21 -0.88 7.90
N ILE A 61 16.23 -1.67 7.44
CA ILE A 61 15.37 -1.31 6.31
C ILE A 61 14.62 0.01 6.57
N VAL A 62 14.00 0.12 7.74
CA VAL A 62 13.24 1.32 8.14
C VAL A 62 14.19 2.51 8.33
N ALA A 63 15.36 2.32 8.94
CA ALA A 63 16.34 3.38 9.13
C ALA A 63 16.83 3.95 7.78
N GLU A 64 17.19 3.10 6.82
CA GLU A 64 17.63 3.55 5.50
C GLU A 64 16.51 4.23 4.71
N GLN A 65 15.27 3.72 4.79
CA GLN A 65 14.14 4.40 4.17
C GLN A 65 13.86 5.77 4.80
N LYS A 66 13.92 5.90 6.13
CA LYS A 66 13.78 7.19 6.82
C LYS A 66 14.85 8.19 6.38
N LYS A 67 16.11 7.74 6.30
CA LYS A 67 17.24 8.55 5.81
C LYS A 67 17.01 9.04 4.37
N ASN A 68 16.67 8.12 3.45
CA ASN A 68 16.44 8.47 2.05
C ASN A 68 15.23 9.40 1.88
N LYS A 69 14.13 9.11 2.60
CA LYS A 69 12.92 9.94 2.61
C LYS A 69 13.22 11.34 3.10
N ALA A 70 14.06 11.51 4.13
CA ALA A 70 14.41 12.82 4.68
C ALA A 70 15.09 13.71 3.63
N VAL A 71 16.09 13.19 2.91
CA VAL A 71 16.81 13.92 1.85
C VAL A 71 15.84 14.40 0.76
N ILE A 72 14.98 13.50 0.28
CA ILE A 72 14.05 13.82 -0.80
C ILE A 72 12.95 14.78 -0.33
N LYS A 73 12.47 14.60 0.91
CA LYS A 73 11.49 15.49 1.54
C LYS A 73 12.05 16.90 1.69
N GLU A 74 13.32 17.05 2.06
CA GLU A 74 13.97 18.35 2.16
C GLU A 74 14.03 19.06 0.80
N ALA A 75 14.40 18.35 -0.28
CA ALA A 75 14.40 18.89 -1.63
C ALA A 75 13.00 19.37 -2.07
N LEU A 76 11.98 18.54 -1.83
CA LEU A 76 10.58 18.89 -2.14
C LEU A 76 10.04 20.05 -1.30
N ALA A 77 10.51 20.22 -0.06
CA ALA A 77 10.07 21.30 0.83
C ALA A 77 10.47 22.70 0.31
N ARG A 78 11.46 22.77 -0.61
CA ARG A 78 11.89 24.01 -1.25
C ARG A 78 11.01 24.40 -2.44
N VAL A 79 10.10 23.52 -2.87
CA VAL A 79 9.18 23.79 -3.98
C VAL A 79 7.98 24.59 -3.48
N PRO A 80 7.69 25.80 -4.01
CA PRO A 80 6.59 26.62 -3.56
C PRO A 80 5.24 25.88 -3.61
N GLY A 81 4.45 26.00 -2.55
CA GLY A 81 3.11 25.40 -2.46
C GLY A 81 3.10 23.90 -2.11
N VAL A 82 4.23 23.20 -2.15
CA VAL A 82 4.30 21.78 -1.76
C VAL A 82 4.01 21.61 -0.27
N LYS A 83 3.08 20.71 0.04
CA LYS A 83 2.78 20.25 1.39
C LYS A 83 2.99 18.73 1.48
N PHE A 84 3.03 18.18 2.68
CA PHE A 84 3.23 16.75 2.89
C PHE A 84 2.03 16.11 3.55
N ARG A 85 1.83 14.81 3.31
CA ARG A 85 0.83 14.00 4.04
C ARG A 85 1.06 14.14 5.54
N THR A 86 -0.02 14.41 6.28
CA THR A 86 0.00 14.39 7.75
C THR A 86 0.49 13.04 8.26
N LEU A 87 1.42 13.07 9.22
CA LEU A 87 1.89 11.90 9.96
C LEU A 87 1.40 12.04 11.40
N PRO A 88 0.35 11.30 11.82
CA PRO A 88 -0.16 11.36 13.19
C PRO A 88 0.91 11.01 14.23
N ASP A 89 1.78 10.06 13.90
CA ASP A 89 3.00 9.73 14.63
C ASP A 89 4.19 9.78 13.67
N PRO A 90 4.99 10.86 13.67
CA PRO A 90 6.17 10.95 12.83
C PRO A 90 7.26 9.92 13.17
N ALA A 91 7.36 9.48 14.43
CA ALA A 91 8.36 8.50 14.84
C ALA A 91 8.01 7.09 14.34
N GLY A 92 6.72 6.77 14.29
CA GLY A 92 6.17 5.50 13.79
C GLY A 92 6.12 5.35 12.25
N ASP A 93 6.54 6.35 11.47
CA ASP A 93 6.52 6.28 10.01
C ASP A 93 7.53 5.24 9.48
N SER A 94 7.07 4.26 8.69
CA SER A 94 7.94 3.27 8.05
C SER A 94 8.77 3.85 6.90
N ALA A 95 8.41 5.04 6.42
CA ALA A 95 9.08 5.76 5.34
C ALA A 95 9.12 5.03 3.97
N THR A 96 8.31 3.99 3.77
CA THR A 96 8.25 3.24 2.49
C THR A 96 7.80 4.09 1.31
N PHE A 97 7.04 5.14 1.56
CA PHE A 97 6.59 6.12 0.57
C PHE A 97 6.72 7.56 1.09
N LEU A 98 6.93 8.48 0.17
CA LEU A 98 6.79 9.91 0.38
C LEU A 98 5.60 10.42 -0.44
N ALA A 99 4.59 10.95 0.26
CA ALA A 99 3.41 11.54 -0.34
C ALA A 99 3.42 13.05 -0.09
N PHE A 100 3.27 13.82 -1.16
CA PHE A 100 3.28 15.28 -1.13
C PHE A 100 2.17 15.84 -2.02
N ASN A 101 1.67 17.01 -1.63
CA ASN A 101 0.51 17.66 -2.22
C ASN A 101 0.91 18.97 -2.86
N LEU A 102 0.33 19.26 -4.02
CA LEU A 102 0.35 20.59 -4.62
C LEU A 102 -0.98 21.32 -4.30
N PRO A 103 -1.03 22.65 -4.47
CA PRO A 103 -2.26 23.40 -4.21
C PRO A 103 -3.43 22.91 -5.06
N GLU A 104 -3.21 22.65 -6.36
CA GLU A 104 -4.26 22.24 -7.30
C GLU A 104 -3.91 20.99 -8.14
N GLU A 105 -4.93 20.30 -8.67
CA GLU A 105 -4.76 19.13 -9.54
C GLU A 105 -3.90 19.44 -10.78
N LYS A 106 -4.17 20.58 -11.44
CA LYS A 106 -3.42 21.00 -12.64
C LYS A 106 -1.92 21.14 -12.37
N GLU A 107 -1.56 21.62 -11.18
CA GLU A 107 -0.18 21.82 -10.76
C GLU A 107 0.46 20.47 -10.45
N ALA A 108 -0.24 19.59 -9.74
CA ALA A 108 0.22 18.22 -9.49
C ALA A 108 0.53 17.47 -10.79
N LEU A 109 -0.36 17.55 -11.79
CA LEU A 109 -0.15 16.90 -13.09
C LEU A 109 0.99 17.56 -13.89
N LYS A 110 1.11 18.89 -13.87
CA LYS A 110 2.23 19.61 -14.50
C LYS A 110 3.56 19.19 -13.86
N PHE A 111 3.63 19.20 -12.53
CA PHE A 111 4.82 18.84 -11.78
C PHE A 111 5.19 17.37 -11.98
N GLN A 112 4.22 16.45 -11.96
CA GLN A 112 4.44 15.03 -12.27
C GLN A 112 5.10 14.85 -13.64
N LYS A 113 4.63 15.57 -14.67
CA LYS A 113 5.20 15.51 -16.01
C LYS A 113 6.64 16.03 -16.05
N LEU A 114 6.91 17.13 -15.36
CA LEU A 114 8.27 17.71 -15.26
C LEU A 114 9.23 16.78 -14.50
N LEU A 115 8.78 16.17 -13.40
CA LEU A 115 9.56 15.17 -12.66
C LEU A 115 9.88 13.95 -13.52
N SER A 116 8.90 13.43 -14.25
CA SER A 116 9.09 12.27 -15.14
C SER A 116 10.07 12.58 -16.29
N ALA A 117 10.00 13.79 -16.86
CA ALA A 117 11.00 14.26 -17.84
C ALA A 117 12.42 14.33 -17.26
N GLY A 118 12.55 14.52 -15.94
CA GLY A 118 13.81 14.44 -15.19
C GLY A 118 14.19 13.03 -14.71
N GLY A 119 13.47 11.99 -15.11
CA GLY A 119 13.73 10.60 -14.68
C GLY A 119 13.26 10.27 -13.26
N LEU A 120 12.31 11.05 -12.73
CA LEU A 120 11.67 10.81 -11.44
C LEU A 120 10.17 10.52 -11.61
N ASP A 121 9.83 9.23 -11.58
CA ASP A 121 8.43 8.82 -11.62
C ASP A 121 7.75 9.01 -10.27
N THR A 122 6.52 9.50 -10.34
CA THR A 122 5.61 9.64 -9.20
C THR A 122 4.22 9.14 -9.62
N THR A 123 3.42 8.71 -8.64
CA THR A 123 2.05 8.23 -8.86
C THR A 123 1.05 9.24 -8.35
N CYS A 124 0.15 9.70 -9.23
CA CYS A 124 -1.11 10.33 -8.85
C CYS A 124 -2.18 9.25 -8.68
N TYR A 125 -2.55 8.92 -7.43
CA TYR A 125 -3.44 7.79 -7.17
C TYR A 125 -4.86 7.98 -7.71
N LYS A 126 -5.34 9.23 -7.88
CA LYS A 126 -6.63 9.50 -8.54
C LYS A 126 -6.75 8.87 -9.94
N ASN A 127 -5.63 8.74 -10.64
CA ASN A 127 -5.55 8.20 -12.01
C ASN A 127 -5.06 6.75 -12.05
N ASN A 128 -4.71 6.17 -10.90
CA ASN A 128 -4.18 4.81 -10.82
C ASN A 128 -5.30 3.77 -10.94
N LYS A 129 -5.08 2.75 -11.77
CA LYS A 129 -6.07 1.69 -12.08
C LYS A 129 -6.17 0.57 -11.04
N TRP A 130 -5.29 0.57 -10.04
CA TRP A 130 -5.14 -0.52 -9.05
C TRP A 130 -5.28 -0.06 -7.61
N HIS A 131 -5.16 1.23 -7.34
CA HIS A 131 -5.14 1.80 -5.99
C HIS A 131 -6.26 2.82 -5.74
N TYR A 132 -7.22 2.93 -6.65
CA TYR A 132 -8.35 3.82 -6.49
C TYR A 132 -9.65 3.23 -7.06
N VAL A 133 -10.60 2.94 -6.16
CA VAL A 133 -11.85 2.20 -6.45
C VAL A 133 -12.60 2.73 -7.68
N PRO A 134 -12.76 4.05 -7.89
CA PRO A 134 -13.44 4.57 -9.08
C PRO A 134 -12.81 4.18 -10.43
N ASN A 135 -11.58 3.67 -10.44
CA ASN A 135 -10.88 3.21 -11.65
C ASN A 135 -10.87 1.68 -11.79
N TRP A 136 -11.43 0.94 -10.83
CA TRP A 136 -11.45 -0.53 -10.84
C TRP A 136 -12.60 -1.04 -11.69
N GLU A 137 -12.43 -1.06 -13.01
CA GLU A 137 -13.47 -1.49 -13.97
C GLU A 137 -14.12 -2.83 -13.60
N HIS A 138 -13.33 -3.81 -13.16
CA HIS A 138 -13.79 -5.13 -12.77
C HIS A 138 -14.66 -5.09 -11.49
N PHE A 139 -14.26 -4.29 -10.50
CA PHE A 139 -15.01 -4.13 -9.27
C PHE A 139 -16.33 -3.41 -9.52
N LEU A 140 -16.31 -2.35 -10.33
CA LEU A 140 -17.51 -1.58 -10.69
C LEU A 140 -18.50 -2.38 -11.55
N ALA A 141 -18.01 -3.36 -12.33
CA ALA A 141 -18.84 -4.31 -13.08
C ALA A 141 -19.36 -5.50 -12.24
N PHE A 142 -18.97 -5.58 -10.97
CA PHE A 142 -19.21 -6.73 -10.09
C PHE A 142 -18.73 -8.05 -10.70
N SER A 143 -17.58 -7.99 -11.38
CA SER A 143 -16.94 -9.16 -11.98
C SER A 143 -16.27 -9.99 -10.88
N THR A 144 -16.74 -11.23 -10.71
CA THR A 144 -16.20 -12.18 -9.72
C THR A 144 -15.89 -13.51 -10.39
N ALA A 145 -15.04 -14.33 -9.78
CA ALA A 145 -14.79 -15.69 -10.23
C ALA A 145 -16.05 -16.59 -10.17
N ASN A 146 -17.07 -16.19 -9.40
CA ASN A 146 -18.35 -16.86 -9.37
C ASN A 146 -19.25 -16.33 -10.50
N SER A 147 -19.74 -17.22 -11.37
CA SER A 147 -20.61 -16.86 -12.50
C SER A 147 -21.92 -16.17 -12.09
N LYS A 148 -22.38 -16.39 -10.86
CA LYS A 148 -23.54 -15.71 -10.26
C LYS A 148 -23.21 -14.34 -9.65
N LYS A 149 -21.99 -13.81 -9.84
CA LYS A 149 -21.52 -12.54 -9.27
C LYS A 149 -21.60 -12.46 -7.74
N TYR A 150 -21.47 -13.59 -7.04
CA TYR A 150 -21.40 -13.60 -5.58
C TYR A 150 -20.13 -12.88 -5.10
N PRO A 151 -20.18 -12.03 -4.04
CA PRO A 151 -21.33 -11.78 -3.15
C PRO A 151 -22.25 -10.63 -3.60
N PHE A 152 -21.94 -9.92 -4.69
CA PHE A 152 -22.68 -8.71 -5.07
C PHE A 152 -24.15 -8.98 -5.40
N ALA A 153 -24.45 -10.08 -6.07
CA ALA A 153 -25.82 -10.48 -6.43
C ALA A 153 -26.50 -11.39 -5.39
N ASP A 154 -25.89 -11.62 -4.23
CA ASP A 154 -26.48 -12.46 -3.19
C ASP A 154 -27.72 -11.79 -2.57
N LYS A 155 -28.79 -12.56 -2.30
CA LYS A 155 -30.03 -12.01 -1.71
C LYS A 155 -29.83 -11.44 -0.31
N ALA A 156 -28.83 -11.92 0.43
CA ALA A 156 -28.46 -11.38 1.74
C ALA A 156 -27.75 -10.02 1.62
N ASN A 157 -27.17 -9.69 0.46
CA ASN A 157 -26.62 -8.36 0.21
C ASN A 157 -27.75 -7.35 -0.01
N LYS A 158 -28.24 -6.77 1.08
CA LYS A 158 -29.27 -5.70 1.05
C LYS A 158 -28.70 -4.32 0.70
N GLY A 159 -27.38 -4.21 0.51
CA GLY A 159 -26.71 -2.94 0.26
C GLY A 159 -27.01 -2.35 -1.12
N ARG A 160 -27.32 -1.05 -1.16
CA ARG A 160 -27.48 -0.27 -2.41
C ARG A 160 -26.33 0.72 -2.61
N VAL A 161 -25.12 0.33 -2.22
CA VAL A 161 -23.94 1.20 -2.26
C VAL A 161 -23.54 1.45 -3.72
N LYS A 162 -23.40 2.72 -4.09
CA LYS A 162 -22.82 3.16 -5.37
C LYS A 162 -21.37 3.59 -5.13
N TYR A 163 -20.43 2.96 -5.82
CA TYR A 163 -19.00 3.28 -5.72
C TYR A 163 -18.61 4.39 -6.70
N SER A 164 -19.20 5.57 -6.54
CA SER A 164 -18.98 6.70 -7.45
C SER A 164 -18.03 7.74 -6.87
N ARG A 165 -17.31 8.47 -7.75
CA ARG A 165 -16.47 9.63 -7.37
C ARG A 165 -17.25 10.68 -6.57
N LYS A 166 -18.52 10.92 -6.94
CA LYS A 166 -19.42 11.84 -6.24
C LYS A 166 -19.65 11.48 -4.76
N SER A 167 -19.42 10.22 -4.39
CA SER A 167 -19.62 9.72 -3.03
C SER A 167 -18.39 9.92 -2.14
N ILE A 168 -17.25 10.35 -2.69
CA ILE A 168 -15.98 10.55 -1.99
C ILE A 168 -15.31 11.88 -2.38
N PRO A 169 -16.03 13.03 -2.34
CA PRO A 169 -15.53 14.31 -2.86
C PRO A 169 -14.23 14.77 -2.20
N PHE A 170 -14.04 14.50 -0.91
CA PHE A 170 -12.79 14.84 -0.21
C PHE A 170 -11.60 13.98 -0.68
N ALA A 171 -11.83 12.70 -0.98
CA ALA A 171 -10.77 11.85 -1.53
C ALA A 171 -10.43 12.26 -2.96
N GLU A 172 -11.43 12.63 -3.77
CA GLU A 172 -11.22 13.17 -5.11
C GLU A 172 -10.34 14.42 -5.08
N ASP A 173 -10.64 15.38 -4.20
CA ASP A 173 -9.82 16.58 -4.01
C ASP A 173 -8.38 16.19 -3.62
N ILE A 174 -8.21 15.54 -2.47
CA ILE A 174 -6.87 15.26 -1.92
C ILE A 174 -6.02 14.46 -2.93
N LEU A 175 -6.57 13.38 -3.49
CA LEU A 175 -5.81 12.49 -4.37
C LEU A 175 -5.52 13.10 -5.73
N SER A 176 -6.34 14.05 -6.21
CA SER A 176 -6.08 14.74 -7.49
C SER A 176 -4.79 15.56 -7.46
N ARG A 177 -4.44 16.06 -6.28
CA ARG A 177 -3.28 16.92 -6.04
C ARG A 177 -2.20 16.25 -5.21
N THR A 178 -2.29 14.93 -4.98
CA THR A 178 -1.26 14.16 -4.28
C THR A 178 -0.39 13.40 -5.28
N LEU A 179 0.92 13.60 -5.21
CA LEU A 179 1.91 12.73 -5.84
C LEU A 179 2.59 11.87 -4.78
N VAL A 180 2.80 10.60 -5.12
CA VAL A 180 3.43 9.61 -4.24
C VAL A 180 4.61 8.96 -4.92
N MET A 181 5.72 8.83 -4.20
CA MET A 181 6.91 8.12 -4.65
C MET A 181 7.33 7.05 -3.66
N GLY A 182 7.77 5.91 -4.18
CA GLY A 182 8.37 4.84 -3.38
C GLY A 182 9.78 5.22 -2.93
N ILE A 183 10.12 4.85 -1.69
CA ILE A 183 11.46 5.05 -1.13
C ILE A 183 12.13 3.68 -1.05
N ALA A 184 13.08 3.44 -1.94
CA ALA A 184 13.89 2.25 -1.92
C ALA A 184 14.81 2.24 -0.69
N VAL A 185 15.06 1.04 -0.15
CA VAL A 185 16.01 0.84 0.96
C VAL A 185 17.41 1.27 0.54
N ARG A 186 17.85 0.86 -0.65
CA ARG A 186 19.15 1.22 -1.20
C ARG A 186 18.97 2.32 -2.24
N MET A 187 19.47 3.52 -1.93
CA MET A 187 19.62 4.62 -2.87
C MET A 187 21.06 5.12 -2.78
N SER A 188 21.80 5.07 -3.89
CA SER A 188 23.16 5.61 -3.93
C SER A 188 23.12 7.14 -3.79
N GLY A 189 24.23 7.74 -3.36
CA GLY A 189 24.37 9.20 -3.33
C GLY A 189 24.14 9.83 -4.71
N GLU A 190 24.61 9.18 -5.77
CA GLU A 190 24.34 9.58 -7.16
C GLU A 190 22.84 9.59 -7.47
N ARG A 191 22.09 8.54 -7.08
CA ARG A 191 20.63 8.49 -7.31
C ARG A 191 19.91 9.57 -6.51
N LEU A 192 20.29 9.80 -5.25
CA LEU A 192 19.71 10.87 -4.42
C LEU A 192 20.00 12.26 -5.01
N GLY A 193 21.22 12.47 -5.54
CA GLY A 193 21.60 13.68 -6.25
C GLY A 193 20.77 13.89 -7.53
N ALA A 194 20.59 12.83 -8.33
CA ALA A 194 19.75 12.87 -9.52
C ALA A 194 18.28 13.19 -9.20
N ILE A 195 17.72 12.58 -8.14
CA ILE A 195 16.37 12.88 -7.66
C ILE A 195 16.24 14.36 -7.24
N THR A 196 17.19 14.85 -6.45
CA THR A 196 17.21 16.25 -5.97
C THR A 196 17.28 17.23 -7.15
N LYS A 197 18.17 16.97 -8.11
CA LYS A 197 18.30 17.78 -9.33
C LYS A 197 17.03 17.76 -10.19
N ALA A 198 16.37 16.61 -10.31
CA ALA A 198 15.10 16.50 -11.02
C ALA A 198 14.00 17.34 -10.35
N ILE A 199 13.92 17.33 -9.02
CA ILE A 199 12.98 18.15 -8.24
C ILE A 199 13.28 19.64 -8.44
N GLU A 200 14.53 20.06 -8.31
CA GLU A 200 14.94 21.46 -8.49
C GLU A 200 14.66 21.98 -9.91
N ASN A 201 14.96 21.16 -10.93
CA ASN A 201 14.67 21.51 -12.31
C ASN A 201 13.17 21.60 -12.58
N ALA A 202 12.38 20.65 -12.07
CA ALA A 202 10.93 20.71 -12.20
C ALA A 202 10.35 21.95 -11.51
N ALA A 203 10.86 22.31 -10.33
CA ALA A 203 10.42 23.49 -9.58
C ALA A 203 10.69 24.80 -10.31
N LYS A 204 11.81 24.91 -11.05
CA LYS A 204 12.12 26.09 -11.89
C LYS A 204 11.18 26.26 -13.08
N ASN A 205 10.52 25.19 -13.51
CA ASN A 205 9.64 25.15 -14.69
C ASN A 205 8.14 25.00 -14.31
N MET A 206 7.82 25.11 -13.02
CA MET A 206 6.46 25.06 -12.47
C MET A 206 5.59 26.23 -12.91
#